data_AF-X0WIW5-F1
#
_entry.id   AF-X0WIW5-F1
#
_cell.length_a   1.000
_cell.length_b   1.000
_cell.length_c   1.000
_cell.angle_alpha   90.00
_cell.angle_beta   90.00
_cell.angle_gamma   90.00
#
_symmetry.space_group_name_H-M   'P 1'
#
loop_
_entity.id
_entity.type
_entity.pdbx_description
1 polymer ?
#
loop_
_entity_poly.entity_id
_entity_poly.type
_entity_poly.pdbx_seq_one_letter_code
_entity_poly.pdbx_strand_id
1 'polypeptide(L)'
;DIWVDGDYHLKSQAGRYAPTTQSWVYDDVTNPCIDAGNPLSPIGAEPFPNGGIINMGAYGGTTEASKSYFGKPPCEIIVAGDVNGDCVVNFLDFRLMALHWCEDNSP
;
A
#
# COMPACT_ATOMS: atom_id res chain seq x y z
N ASP A 1 -14.64 24.73 7.34
CA ASP A 1 -14.10 23.40 7.64
C ASP A 1 -13.21 23.53 8.88
N ILE A 2 -13.26 22.57 9.80
CA ILE A 2 -12.50 22.61 11.06
C ILE A 2 -11.46 21.49 10.98
N TRP A 3 -10.19 21.85 10.97
CA TRP A 3 -9.12 20.87 11.13
C TRP A 3 -9.16 20.31 12.54
N VAL A 4 -9.23 18.99 12.65
CA VAL A 4 -9.06 18.28 13.92
C VAL A 4 -7.64 17.73 13.91
N ASP A 5 -6.90 17.95 14.99
CA ASP A 5 -5.56 17.38 15.13
C ASP A 5 -5.66 15.87 15.38
N GLY A 6 -4.84 15.07 14.70
CA GLY A 6 -4.92 13.61 14.79
C GLY A 6 -4.04 12.85 13.81
N ASP A 7 -3.89 11.56 14.09
CA ASP A 7 -3.24 10.60 13.20
C ASP A 7 -4.25 10.07 12.17
N TYR A 8 -4.10 10.50 10.92
CA TYR A 8 -4.96 10.13 9.79
C TYR A 8 -4.37 9.00 8.92
N HIS A 9 -3.30 8.34 9.37
CA HIS A 9 -2.81 7.14 8.69
C HIS A 9 -3.85 6.02 8.79
N LEU A 10 -4.05 5.31 7.68
CA LEU A 10 -5.04 4.24 7.61
C LEU A 10 -4.63 3.07 8.51
N LYS A 11 -5.55 2.56 9.32
CA LYS A 11 -5.27 1.36 10.11
C LYS A 11 -4.94 0.17 9.22
N SER A 12 -3.92 -0.59 9.61
CA SER A 12 -3.51 -1.78 8.89
C SER A 12 -2.98 -2.86 9.83
N GLN A 13 -3.47 -4.08 9.62
CA GLN A 13 -2.93 -5.27 10.27
C GLN A 13 -1.54 -5.66 9.74
N ALA A 14 -1.10 -5.09 8.61
CA ALA A 14 0.26 -5.25 8.08
C ALA A 14 1.21 -4.11 8.49
N GLY A 15 0.68 -3.03 9.07
CA GLY A 15 1.46 -1.92 9.59
C GLY A 15 0.92 -0.56 9.15
N ARG A 16 0.49 0.24 10.12
CA ARG A 16 0.24 1.68 9.99
C ARG A 16 1.45 2.47 10.47
N TYR A 17 1.77 3.57 9.80
CA TYR A 17 2.86 4.44 10.23
C TYR A 17 2.46 5.22 11.47
N ALA A 18 3.31 5.20 12.50
CA ALA A 18 3.15 5.99 13.71
C ALA A 18 4.19 7.13 13.72
N PRO A 19 3.79 8.39 13.45
CA PRO A 19 4.75 9.49 13.30
C PRO A 19 5.47 9.84 14.61
N THR A 20 4.86 9.56 15.77
CA THR A 20 5.46 9.85 17.09
C THR A 20 6.66 8.96 17.40
N THR A 21 6.63 7.70 16.97
CA THR A 21 7.71 6.71 17.19
C THR A 21 8.50 6.43 15.92
N GLN A 22 8.10 7.00 14.79
CA GLN A 22 8.66 6.75 13.46
C GLN A 22 8.76 5.26 13.13
N SER A 23 7.73 4.49 13.51
CA SER A 23 7.71 3.03 13.41
C SER A 23 6.39 2.51 12.85
N TRP A 24 6.36 1.23 12.50
CA TRP A 24 5.14 0.54 12.07
C TRP A 24 4.40 -0.06 13.27
N VAL A 25 3.12 0.23 13.39
CA VAL A 25 2.22 -0.33 14.41
C VAL A 25 1.22 -1.24 13.72
N TYR A 26 1.04 -2.44 14.25
CA TYR A 26 0.07 -3.41 13.74
C TYR A 26 -1.27 -3.20 14.41
N ASP A 27 -2.28 -2.84 13.63
CA ASP A 27 -3.64 -2.65 14.12
C ASP A 27 -4.43 -3.98 14.11
N ASP A 28 -5.62 -3.97 14.69
CA ASP A 28 -6.57 -5.09 14.74
C ASP A 28 -7.50 -5.17 13.52
N VAL A 29 -7.56 -4.09 12.73
CA VAL A 29 -8.42 -3.94 11.56
C VAL A 29 -7.66 -3.26 10.42
N THR A 30 -7.98 -3.64 9.19
CA THR A 30 -7.47 -3.01 7.98
C THR A 30 -8.53 -2.09 7.39
N ASN A 31 -8.17 -0.84 7.12
CA ASN A 31 -9.09 0.14 6.54
C ASN A 31 -9.38 -0.19 5.05
N PRO A 32 -10.65 -0.11 4.59
CA PRO A 32 -10.99 -0.41 3.20
C PRO A 32 -10.44 0.58 2.16
N CYS A 33 -9.89 1.72 2.60
CA CYS A 33 -9.23 2.69 1.71
C CYS A 33 -7.78 2.31 1.36
N ILE A 34 -7.24 1.24 1.95
CA ILE A 34 -5.96 0.66 1.54
C ILE A 34 -6.13 -0.03 0.19
N ASP A 35 -5.19 0.18 -0.73
CA ASP A 35 -5.17 -0.36 -2.10
C ASP A 35 -6.45 -0.06 -2.93
N ALA A 36 -7.12 1.05 -2.61
CA ALA A 36 -8.45 1.36 -3.13
C ALA A 36 -8.50 2.60 -4.03
N GLY A 37 -7.34 3.18 -4.35
CA GLY A 37 -7.22 4.28 -5.30
C GLY A 37 -7.45 3.82 -6.74
N ASN A 38 -7.19 4.74 -7.69
CA ASN A 38 -7.25 4.39 -9.11
C ASN A 38 -6.11 3.41 -9.44
N PRO A 39 -6.39 2.20 -9.97
CA PRO A 39 -5.36 1.23 -10.32
C PRO A 39 -4.38 1.70 -11.40
N LEU A 40 -4.72 2.73 -12.18
CA LEU A 40 -3.82 3.34 -13.17
C LEU A 40 -3.04 4.54 -12.63
N SER A 41 -3.28 4.96 -11.39
CA SER A 41 -2.47 6.00 -10.78
C SER A 41 -1.13 5.42 -10.30
N PRO A 42 -0.03 6.17 -10.44
CA PRO A 42 1.25 5.74 -9.88
C PRO A 42 1.12 5.51 -8.37
N ILE A 43 1.65 4.38 -7.89
CA ILE A 43 1.68 4.07 -6.45
C ILE A 43 2.54 5.09 -5.69
N GLY A 44 3.50 5.73 -6.35
CA GLY A 44 4.35 6.73 -5.69
C GLY A 44 5.34 6.08 -4.71
N ALA A 45 5.42 6.63 -3.50
CA ALA A 45 6.40 6.21 -2.50
C ALA A 45 5.85 5.24 -1.43
N GLU A 46 4.70 4.61 -1.69
CA GLU A 46 4.09 3.72 -0.71
C GLU A 46 4.97 2.50 -0.41
N PRO A 47 5.20 2.19 0.88
CA PRO A 47 6.13 1.15 1.28
C PRO A 47 5.57 -0.26 1.04
N PHE A 48 6.45 -1.19 0.66
CA PHE A 48 6.09 -2.58 0.47
C PHE A 48 5.72 -3.28 1.81
N PRO A 49 4.73 -4.19 1.82
CA PRO A 49 3.80 -4.50 0.72
C PRO A 49 2.72 -3.42 0.52
N ASN A 50 2.41 -3.09 -0.74
CA ASN A 50 1.51 -2.00 -1.12
C ASN A 50 0.41 -2.41 -2.12
N GLY A 51 0.18 -3.73 -2.30
CA GLY A 51 -0.96 -4.24 -3.07
C GLY A 51 -0.89 -3.99 -4.58
N GLY A 52 0.07 -3.22 -5.06
CA GLY A 52 0.14 -2.76 -6.43
C GLY A 52 -0.90 -1.69 -6.81
N ILE A 53 -1.63 -1.10 -5.85
CA ILE A 53 -2.64 -0.06 -6.08
C ILE A 53 -2.46 1.02 -5.02
N ILE A 54 -2.44 2.29 -5.42
CA ILE A 54 -2.27 3.40 -4.47
C ILE A 54 -3.38 3.43 -3.41
N ASN A 55 -3.03 3.71 -2.15
CA ASN A 55 -4.03 3.95 -1.11
C ASN A 55 -4.82 5.25 -1.38
N MET A 56 -6.05 5.32 -0.88
CA MET A 56 -6.78 6.59 -0.78
C MET A 56 -6.47 7.30 0.54
N GLY A 57 -6.67 8.62 0.57
CA GLY A 57 -6.57 9.43 1.80
C GLY A 57 -5.31 10.29 1.87
N ALA A 58 -5.12 10.96 3.01
CA ALA A 58 -4.12 12.02 3.17
C ALA A 58 -2.67 11.58 2.93
N TYR A 59 -2.39 10.30 3.20
CA TYR A 59 -1.05 9.72 3.09
C TYR A 59 -0.88 8.78 1.89
N GLY A 60 -1.92 8.62 1.05
CA GLY A 60 -1.81 7.81 -0.17
C GLY A 60 -0.71 8.34 -1.09
N GLY A 61 0.11 7.44 -1.62
CA GLY A 61 1.25 7.78 -2.48
C GLY A 61 2.52 8.24 -1.75
N THR A 62 2.53 8.26 -0.41
CA THR A 62 3.65 8.77 0.38
C THR A 62 4.45 7.66 1.05
N THR A 63 5.63 7.99 1.58
CA THR A 63 6.48 7.06 2.36
C THR A 63 5.86 6.60 3.67
N GLU A 64 4.79 7.28 4.12
CA GLU A 64 4.10 7.00 5.38
C GLU A 64 2.79 6.25 5.14
N ALA A 65 2.45 5.95 3.88
CA ALA A 65 1.27 5.18 3.55
C ALA A 65 1.28 3.81 4.24
N SER A 66 0.10 3.37 4.67
CA SER A 66 -0.03 2.12 5.45
C SER A 66 0.03 0.91 4.53
N LYS A 67 0.55 -0.20 5.07
CA LYS A 67 0.90 -1.39 4.29
C LYS A 67 -0.31 -2.28 4.03
N SER A 68 -0.27 -3.04 2.94
CA SER A 68 -1.35 -3.95 2.53
C SER A 68 -1.35 -5.24 3.34
N TYR A 69 -2.54 -5.66 3.77
CA TYR A 69 -2.72 -6.89 4.56
C TYR A 69 -3.49 -7.96 3.77
N PHE A 70 -2.86 -9.12 3.59
CA PHE A 70 -3.40 -10.23 2.80
C PHE A 70 -3.98 -11.37 3.67
N GLY A 71 -4.48 -11.06 4.86
CA GLY A 71 -5.08 -12.05 5.77
C GLY A 71 -4.06 -12.95 6.51
N LYS A 72 -2.77 -12.64 6.39
CA LYS A 72 -1.65 -13.35 7.03
C LYS A 72 -0.53 -12.37 7.39
N PRO A 73 0.40 -12.71 8.29
CA PRO A 73 1.53 -11.85 8.62
C PRO A 73 2.27 -11.39 7.36
N PRO A 74 2.67 -10.11 7.27
CA PRO A 74 3.37 -9.59 6.10
C PRO A 74 4.68 -10.33 5.90
N CYS A 75 4.98 -10.63 4.64
CA CYS A 75 6.20 -11.30 4.23
C CYS A 75 7.35 -10.29 4.22
N GLU A 76 8.43 -10.59 4.91
CA GLU A 76 9.60 -9.70 5.00
C GLU A 76 10.56 -9.85 3.79
N ILE A 77 10.26 -10.79 2.88
CA ILE A 77 11.09 -11.12 1.74
C ILE A 77 10.48 -10.51 0.48
N ILE A 78 11.25 -9.68 -0.22
CA ILE A 78 10.88 -9.20 -1.56
C ILE A 78 11.29 -10.26 -2.58
N VAL A 79 10.30 -10.88 -3.21
CA VAL A 79 10.50 -11.86 -4.28
C VAL A 79 10.32 -11.18 -5.62
N ALA A 80 11.25 -11.38 -6.55
CA ALA A 80 11.10 -10.85 -7.90
C ALA A 80 9.84 -11.43 -8.56
N GLY A 81 8.91 -10.56 -8.96
CA GLY A 81 7.63 -10.93 -9.56
C GLY A 81 6.44 -10.99 -8.60
N ASP A 82 6.66 -10.89 -7.29
CA ASP A 82 5.59 -10.64 -6.31
C ASP A 82 5.38 -9.12 -6.22
N VAL A 83 4.54 -8.62 -7.13
CA VAL A 83 4.35 -7.19 -7.34
C VAL A 83 3.35 -6.64 -6.33
N ASN A 84 2.33 -7.41 -5.95
CA ASN A 84 1.37 -6.97 -4.94
C ASN A 84 1.89 -7.13 -3.50
N GLY A 85 2.90 -7.98 -3.28
CA GLY A 85 3.52 -8.22 -1.98
C GLY A 85 2.75 -9.17 -1.08
N ASP A 86 1.95 -10.08 -1.66
CA ASP A 86 1.21 -11.10 -0.93
C ASP A 86 2.04 -12.36 -0.60
N CYS A 87 3.34 -12.34 -0.93
CA CYS A 87 4.32 -13.42 -0.75
C CYS A 87 4.08 -14.61 -1.70
N VAL A 88 3.26 -14.46 -2.74
CA VAL A 88 2.93 -15.53 -3.69
C VAL A 88 2.93 -14.97 -5.11
N VAL A 89 3.97 -15.30 -5.87
CA VAL A 89 3.97 -14.99 -7.32
C VAL A 89 2.87 -15.80 -8.03
N ASN A 90 1.83 -15.12 -8.51
CA ASN A 90 0.70 -15.74 -9.18
C ASN A 90 0.05 -14.82 -10.25
N PHE A 91 -1.14 -15.19 -10.72
CA PHE A 91 -1.82 -14.44 -11.79
C PHE A 91 -2.29 -13.04 -11.35
N LEU A 92 -2.40 -12.78 -10.05
CA LEU A 92 -2.70 -11.46 -9.50
C LEU A 92 -1.55 -10.48 -9.77
N ASP A 93 -0.30 -10.91 -9.63
CA ASP A 93 0.88 -10.10 -10.00
C ASP A 93 0.92 -9.84 -11.49
N PHE A 94 0.68 -10.89 -12.28
CA PHE A 94 0.63 -10.76 -13.74
C PHE A 94 -0.46 -9.78 -14.17
N ARG A 95 -1.62 -9.78 -13.50
CA ARG A 95 -2.69 -8.82 -13.78
C ARG A 95 -2.27 -7.38 -13.54
N LEU A 96 -1.54 -7.10 -12.46
CA LEU A 96 -1.02 -5.75 -12.18
C LEU A 96 -0.01 -5.32 -13.24
N MET A 97 0.90 -6.22 -13.62
CA MET A 97 1.83 -5.96 -14.73
C MET A 97 1.11 -5.71 -16.07
N ALA A 98 0.06 -6.50 -16.35
CA ALA A 98 -0.73 -6.37 -17.57
C ALA A 98 -1.57 -5.09 -17.59
N LEU A 99 -1.95 -4.56 -16.42
CA LEU A 99 -2.73 -3.33 -16.30
C LEU A 99 -1.95 -2.11 -16.81
N HIS A 100 -0.65 -2.07 -16.52
CA HIS A 100 0.28 -1.02 -16.96
C HIS A 100 1.03 -1.39 -18.25
N TRP A 101 0.52 -2.37 -19.00
CA TRP A 101 1.21 -2.87 -20.18
C TRP A 101 1.30 -1.81 -21.27
N CYS A 102 2.52 -1.61 -21.80
CA CYS A 102 2.84 -0.59 -22.80
C CYS A 102 2.57 0.86 -22.35
N GLU A 103 2.44 1.13 -21.05
CA GLU A 103 2.36 2.49 -20.55
C GLU A 103 3.72 3.21 -20.71
N ASP A 104 3.69 4.46 -21.19
CA ASP A 104 4.87 5.31 -21.35
C ASP A 104 4.71 6.55 -20.45
N ASN A 105 5.59 6.66 -19.46
CA ASN A 105 5.63 7.76 -18.49
C ASN A 105 6.88 8.64 -18.70
N SER A 106 7.44 8.65 -19.91
CA SER A 106 8.53 9.56 -20.27
C SER A 106 8.06 11.02 -20.14
N PRO A 107 8.90 11.92 -19.59
CA PRO A 107 8.56 13.33 -19.41
C PRO A 107 8.46 14.10 -20.73
#